data_AF-A0A956BUP0-F1
#
_entry.id   AF-A0A956BUP0-F1
#
_cell.length_a   1.000
_cell.length_b   1.000
_cell.length_c   1.000
_cell.angle_alpha   90.00
_cell.angle_beta   90.00
_cell.angle_gamma   90.00
#
_symmetry.space_group_name_H-M   'P 1'
#
loop_
_entity.id
_entity.type
_entity.pdbx_description
1 polymer ?
#
loop_
_entity_poly.entity_id
_entity_poly.type
_entity_poly.pdbx_seq_one_letter_code
_entity_poly.pdbx_strand_id
1 'polypeptide(L)'
;MPMPEVSPDARVFFVAPADGATVVGPLVDGKVAVHVEMGAENLRVMRAGELAEGAGHHHIIIDGDGVPRGEAVPATPTHIHYGLAQTEAELQLEPGPHTLRLQFADGAHRSYGSALSTLIHVNVSPTTAAAPAAEETDEAAPAAEAPAAE
;
A
#
# COMPACT_ATOMS: atom_id res chain seq x y z
N MET A 1 4.53 -6.67 31.74
CA MET A 1 4.64 -5.20 31.76
C MET A 1 3.39 -4.63 31.12
N PRO A 2 2.76 -3.59 31.70
CA PRO A 2 1.62 -2.94 31.07
C PRO A 2 2.01 -2.38 29.68
N MET A 3 1.01 -2.20 28.82
CA MET A 3 1.18 -1.45 27.57
C MET A 3 1.39 0.03 27.90
N PRO A 4 2.21 0.78 27.15
CA PRO A 4 2.21 2.24 27.24
C PRO A 4 0.81 2.80 26.95
N GLU A 5 0.49 3.94 27.57
CA GLU A 5 -0.79 4.61 27.34
C GLU A 5 -0.76 5.43 26.05
N VAL A 6 -1.93 5.61 25.43
CA VAL A 6 -2.14 6.42 24.21
C VAL A 6 -3.32 7.35 24.43
N SER A 7 -3.36 8.47 23.70
CA SER A 7 -4.52 9.38 23.73
C SER A 7 -5.80 8.64 23.32
N PRO A 8 -6.96 8.90 23.96
CA PRO A 8 -8.23 8.36 23.49
C PRO A 8 -8.62 8.86 22.09
N ASP A 9 -8.09 10.02 21.68
CA ASP A 9 -8.30 10.61 20.35
C ASP A 9 -7.20 10.20 19.35
N ALA A 10 -6.35 9.24 19.72
CA ALA A 10 -5.32 8.71 18.83
C ALA A 10 -5.93 7.88 17.70
N ARG A 11 -5.37 8.03 16.49
CA ARG A 11 -5.77 7.22 15.34
C ARG A 11 -4.62 7.02 14.37
N VAL A 12 -4.69 5.94 13.60
CA VAL A 12 -3.85 5.69 12.42
C VAL A 12 -4.74 5.53 11.21
N PHE A 13 -4.28 5.93 10.04
CA PHE A 13 -5.07 5.90 8.82
C PHE A 13 -4.16 5.81 7.59
N PHE A 14 -4.72 5.40 6.47
CA PHE A 14 -4.03 5.51 5.19
C PHE A 14 -4.25 6.92 4.63
N VAL A 15 -3.15 7.61 4.32
CA VAL A 15 -3.18 8.83 3.50
C VAL A 15 -3.40 8.44 2.05
N ALA A 16 -2.74 7.37 1.61
CA ALA A 16 -2.94 6.71 0.33
C ALA A 16 -2.64 5.20 0.47
N PRO A 17 -3.25 4.34 -0.34
CA PRO A 17 -4.43 4.61 -1.16
C PRO A 17 -5.67 4.83 -0.28
N ALA A 18 -6.70 5.46 -0.85
CA ALA A 18 -7.98 5.61 -0.18
C ALA A 18 -8.76 4.27 -0.15
N ASP A 19 -9.72 4.14 0.77
CA ASP A 19 -10.63 2.99 0.78
C ASP A 19 -11.43 2.88 -0.52
N GLY A 20 -11.46 1.68 -1.09
CA GLY A 20 -12.08 1.37 -2.38
C GLY A 20 -11.23 1.75 -3.60
N ALA A 21 -10.00 2.25 -3.43
CA ALA A 21 -9.17 2.65 -4.56
C ALA A 21 -8.79 1.46 -5.45
N THR A 22 -8.73 1.73 -6.76
CA THR A 22 -8.10 0.81 -7.72
C THR A 22 -6.68 1.29 -8.00
N VAL A 23 -5.71 0.42 -7.75
CA VAL A 23 -4.29 0.67 -8.01
C VAL A 23 -3.89 -0.07 -9.27
N VAL A 24 -3.45 0.69 -10.28
CA VAL A 24 -3.02 0.15 -11.57
C VAL A 24 -1.51 0.32 -11.71
N GLY A 25 -0.79 -0.75 -12.05
CA GLY A 25 0.65 -0.69 -12.21
C GLY A 25 1.23 -1.86 -13.02
N PRO A 26 2.51 -1.77 -13.41
CA PRO A 26 3.14 -2.83 -14.20
C PRO A 26 3.15 -4.15 -13.43
N LEU A 27 2.88 -5.25 -14.12
CA LEU A 27 2.97 -6.58 -13.56
C LEU A 27 4.43 -7.06 -13.63
N VAL A 28 5.07 -7.20 -12.47
CA VAL A 28 6.44 -7.70 -12.33
C VAL A 28 6.38 -8.93 -11.44
N ASP A 29 6.84 -10.08 -11.95
CA ASP A 29 6.82 -11.37 -11.24
C ASP A 29 5.43 -11.74 -10.66
N GLY A 30 4.37 -11.41 -11.40
CA GLY A 30 2.99 -11.69 -11.00
C GLY A 30 2.40 -10.72 -9.97
N LYS A 31 3.12 -9.64 -9.61
CA LYS A 31 2.70 -8.65 -8.63
C LYS A 31 2.74 -7.23 -9.17
N VAL A 32 1.98 -6.36 -8.54
CA VAL A 32 1.94 -4.92 -8.79
C VAL A 32 2.40 -4.21 -7.53
N ALA A 33 3.27 -3.21 -7.71
CA ALA A 33 3.70 -2.34 -6.64
C ALA A 33 2.57 -1.38 -6.25
N VAL A 34 2.19 -1.41 -4.98
CA VAL A 34 1.18 -0.54 -4.38
C VAL A 34 1.88 0.37 -3.37
N HIS A 35 1.99 1.65 -3.74
CA HIS A 35 2.48 2.68 -2.84
C HIS A 35 1.45 2.95 -1.74
N VAL A 36 1.89 2.91 -0.49
CA VAL A 36 1.07 3.20 0.69
C VAL A 36 1.71 4.30 1.51
N GLU A 37 0.88 5.22 1.99
CA GLU A 37 1.25 6.29 2.89
C GLU A 37 0.42 6.17 4.17
N MET A 38 1.10 6.14 5.30
CA MET A 38 0.55 5.87 6.61
C MET A 38 0.58 7.16 7.45
N GLY A 39 -0.59 7.54 7.94
CA GLY A 39 -0.79 8.65 8.86
C GLY A 39 -0.97 8.17 10.30
N ALA A 40 -0.54 9.01 11.24
CA ALA A 40 -0.81 8.85 12.65
C ALA A 40 -1.15 10.22 13.25
N GLU A 41 -2.18 10.28 14.10
CA GLU A 41 -2.61 11.50 14.79
C GLU A 41 -2.68 11.25 16.30
N ASN A 42 -2.22 12.23 17.09
CA ASN A 42 -2.02 12.11 18.54
C ASN A 42 -1.12 10.93 18.95
N LEU A 43 -0.20 10.56 18.05
CA LEU A 43 0.77 9.48 18.19
C LEU A 43 2.13 9.94 17.67
N ARG A 44 3.19 9.40 18.27
CA ARG A 44 4.57 9.54 17.80
C ARG A 44 4.99 8.25 17.12
N VAL A 45 5.30 8.33 15.83
CA VAL A 45 5.91 7.21 15.11
C VAL A 45 7.40 7.17 15.47
N MET A 46 7.84 6.06 16.06
CA MET A 46 9.21 5.85 16.55
C MET A 46 9.76 4.52 16.04
N ARG A 47 11.06 4.33 16.19
CA ARG A 47 11.68 3.04 15.89
C ARG A 47 11.27 2.01 16.94
N ALA A 48 11.16 0.75 16.53
CA ALA A 48 10.98 -0.37 17.44
C ALA A 48 12.17 -0.45 18.44
N GLY A 49 11.89 -0.98 19.63
CA GLY A 49 12.83 -1.13 20.72
C GLY A 49 12.40 -0.37 21.98
N GLU A 50 12.33 0.96 21.90
CA GLU A 50 12.00 1.80 23.06
C GLU A 50 10.49 1.83 23.32
N LEU A 51 10.10 1.54 24.56
CA LEU A 51 8.73 1.72 25.03
C LEU A 51 8.53 3.15 25.50
N ALA A 52 7.63 3.89 24.86
CA ALA A 52 7.27 5.25 25.26
C ALA A 52 5.76 5.49 25.13
N GLU A 53 5.24 6.37 25.97
CA GLU A 53 3.83 6.77 25.96
C GLU A 53 3.47 7.50 24.66
N GLY A 54 2.28 7.22 24.14
CA GLY A 54 1.77 7.80 22.90
C GLY A 54 2.64 7.49 21.70
N ALA A 55 3.41 6.40 21.72
CA ALA A 55 4.41 6.10 20.71
C ALA A 55 4.44 4.64 20.29
N GLY A 56 4.99 4.40 19.11
CA GLY A 56 5.01 3.08 18.50
C GLY A 56 5.39 3.14 17.04
N HIS A 57 5.02 2.11 16.28
CA HIS A 57 5.30 2.03 14.85
C HIS A 57 4.20 1.30 14.08
N HIS A 58 4.22 1.47 12.77
CA HIS A 58 3.22 0.92 11.87
C HIS A 58 3.46 -0.54 11.52
N HIS A 59 2.36 -1.25 11.31
CA HIS A 59 2.29 -2.56 10.69
C HIS A 59 1.21 -2.54 9.63
N ILE A 60 1.43 -3.25 8.53
CA ILE A 60 0.37 -3.52 7.56
C ILE A 60 0.10 -5.01 7.56
N ILE A 61 -1.18 -5.35 7.72
CA ILE A 61 -1.70 -6.70 7.62
C ILE A 61 -2.47 -6.80 6.31
N ILE A 62 -2.03 -7.71 5.44
CA ILE A 62 -2.61 -7.97 4.12
C ILE A 62 -3.56 -9.16 4.26
N ASP A 63 -4.82 -8.98 3.85
CA ASP A 63 -5.84 -10.04 3.82
C ASP A 63 -6.00 -10.80 5.13
N GLY A 64 -5.89 -10.08 6.25
CA GLY A 64 -5.82 -10.69 7.58
C GLY A 64 -6.47 -9.87 8.68
N ASP A 65 -6.71 -10.56 9.79
CA ASP A 65 -7.33 -9.97 10.98
C ASP A 65 -6.37 -9.11 11.80
N GLY A 66 -6.94 -8.13 12.51
CA GLY A 66 -6.18 -7.27 13.41
C GLY A 66 -5.76 -8.03 14.65
N VAL A 67 -4.59 -7.69 15.19
CA VAL A 67 -4.03 -8.29 16.38
C VAL A 67 -4.65 -7.63 17.64
N PRO A 68 -5.12 -8.42 18.63
CA PRO A 68 -5.68 -7.87 19.87
C PRO A 68 -4.69 -7.01 20.67
N ARG A 69 -5.23 -6.14 21.53
CA ARG A 69 -4.41 -5.26 22.36
C ARG A 69 -3.48 -6.09 23.26
N GLY A 70 -2.19 -5.74 23.26
CA GLY A 70 -1.18 -6.37 24.11
C GLY A 70 -0.54 -7.63 23.53
N GLU A 71 -1.08 -8.15 22.44
CA GLU A 71 -0.50 -9.30 21.72
C GLU A 71 0.55 -8.84 20.72
N ALA A 72 1.59 -9.66 20.56
CA ALA A 72 2.66 -9.38 19.60
C ALA A 72 2.14 -9.53 18.17
N VAL A 73 2.46 -8.58 17.30
CA VAL A 73 2.16 -8.69 15.87
C VAL A 73 3.03 -9.81 15.28
N PRO A 74 2.45 -10.86 14.67
CA PRO A 74 3.21 -11.92 14.03
C PRO A 74 4.14 -11.37 12.96
N ALA A 75 5.33 -11.94 12.80
CA ALA A 75 6.21 -11.64 11.67
C ALA A 75 5.97 -12.69 10.59
N THR A 76 5.07 -12.40 9.66
CA THR A 76 4.70 -13.29 8.56
C THR A 76 4.73 -12.53 7.24
N PRO A 77 4.70 -13.21 6.07
CA PRO A 77 4.66 -12.53 4.78
C PRO A 77 3.48 -11.56 4.60
N THR A 78 2.40 -11.75 5.35
CA THR A 78 1.21 -10.89 5.32
C THR A 78 1.15 -9.88 6.46
N HIS A 79 2.04 -9.96 7.44
CA HIS A 79 2.13 -9.02 8.56
C HIS A 79 3.49 -8.31 8.47
N ILE A 80 3.49 -7.14 7.82
CA ILE A 80 4.71 -6.41 7.49
C ILE A 80 4.99 -5.36 8.58
N HIS A 81 6.24 -5.32 9.05
CA HIS A 81 6.68 -4.48 10.15
C HIS A 81 7.41 -3.24 9.64
N TYR A 82 6.98 -2.06 10.08
CA TYR A 82 7.61 -0.78 9.76
C TYR A 82 8.28 -0.16 11.01
N GLY A 83 9.17 -0.94 11.62
CA GLY A 83 9.85 -0.61 12.88
C GLY A 83 10.96 0.43 12.79
N LEU A 84 11.19 1.07 11.64
CA LEU A 84 12.17 2.15 11.46
C LEU A 84 11.52 3.54 11.45
N ALA A 85 10.28 3.64 11.94
CA ALA A 85 9.43 4.81 11.85
C ALA A 85 9.06 5.18 10.41
N GLN A 86 8.88 4.19 9.53
CA GLN A 86 8.45 4.47 8.16
C GLN A 86 6.99 4.95 8.14
N THR A 87 6.72 5.96 7.33
CA THR A 87 5.38 6.50 7.04
C THR A 87 4.94 6.20 5.61
N GLU A 88 5.80 5.56 4.82
CA GLU A 88 5.53 5.16 3.45
C GLU A 88 6.14 3.78 3.17
N ALA A 89 5.54 3.04 2.23
CA ALA A 89 6.07 1.77 1.78
C ALA A 89 5.55 1.40 0.38
N GLU A 90 6.25 0.48 -0.27
CA GLU A 90 5.73 -0.22 -1.45
C GLU A 90 5.36 -1.65 -1.07
N LEU A 91 4.09 -2.01 -1.28
CA LEU A 91 3.59 -3.37 -1.12
C LEU A 91 3.60 -4.08 -2.48
N GLN A 92 3.98 -5.35 -2.48
CA GLN A 92 3.93 -6.18 -3.69
C GLN A 92 2.72 -7.11 -3.61
N LEU A 93 1.64 -6.74 -4.29
CA LEU A 93 0.35 -7.44 -4.23
C LEU A 93 0.02 -8.11 -5.57
N GLU A 94 -0.67 -9.24 -5.52
CA GLU A 94 -1.18 -9.88 -6.73
C GLU A 94 -2.34 -9.07 -7.32
N PRO A 95 -2.67 -9.20 -8.61
CA PRO A 95 -3.89 -8.63 -9.15
C PRO A 95 -5.15 -9.18 -8.47
N GLY A 96 -6.06 -8.30 -8.06
CA GLY A 96 -7.34 -8.66 -7.46
C GLY A 96 -7.75 -7.78 -6.28
N PRO A 97 -8.87 -8.12 -5.63
CA PRO A 97 -9.32 -7.46 -4.42
C PRO A 97 -8.44 -7.85 -3.23
N HIS A 98 -8.00 -6.85 -2.47
CA HIS A 98 -7.23 -7.03 -1.24
C HIS A 98 -7.80 -6.16 -0.12
N THR A 99 -7.55 -6.58 1.11
CA THR A 99 -7.73 -5.75 2.29
C THR A 99 -6.38 -5.39 2.89
N LEU A 100 -6.21 -4.11 3.20
CA LEU A 100 -5.02 -3.60 3.88
C LEU A 100 -5.46 -3.05 5.23
N ARG A 101 -4.90 -3.62 6.29
CA ARG A 101 -5.13 -3.15 7.65
C ARG A 101 -3.87 -2.50 8.18
N LEU A 102 -3.93 -1.20 8.40
CA LEU A 102 -2.93 -0.48 9.17
C LEU A 102 -3.16 -0.79 10.65
N GLN A 103 -2.12 -1.15 11.37
CA GLN A 103 -2.18 -1.36 12.81
C GLN A 103 -0.96 -0.76 13.49
N PHE A 104 -1.19 -0.09 14.62
CA PHE A 104 -0.13 0.52 15.42
C PHE A 104 0.25 -0.41 16.58
N ALA A 105 1.55 -0.52 16.87
CA ALA A 105 2.06 -1.31 17.98
C ALA A 105 3.14 -0.55 18.76
N ASP A 106 3.38 -0.93 20.01
CA ASP A 106 4.42 -0.35 20.85
C ASP A 106 5.85 -0.73 20.39
N GLY A 107 6.87 -0.22 21.07
CA GLY A 107 8.27 -0.54 20.77
C GLY A 107 8.61 -2.03 20.84
N ALA A 108 7.79 -2.87 21.49
CA ALA A 108 7.96 -4.31 21.59
C ALA A 108 7.07 -5.08 20.58
N HIS A 109 6.51 -4.40 19.57
CA HIS A 109 5.60 -4.95 18.57
C HIS A 109 4.28 -5.47 19.15
N ARG A 110 3.86 -4.98 20.33
CA ARG A 110 2.55 -5.34 20.89
C ARG A 110 1.49 -4.40 20.37
N SER A 111 0.44 -4.96 19.77
CA SER A 111 -0.65 -4.20 19.17
C SER A 111 -1.36 -3.33 20.21
N TYR A 112 -1.72 -2.10 19.83
CA TYR A 112 -2.63 -1.27 20.62
C TYR A 112 -4.10 -1.69 20.50
N GLY A 113 -4.40 -2.67 19.64
CA GLY A 113 -5.72 -3.24 19.41
C GLY A 113 -6.49 -2.56 18.28
N SER A 114 -7.79 -2.81 18.22
CA SER A 114 -8.69 -2.26 17.20
C SER A 114 -8.84 -0.74 17.26
N ALA A 115 -8.59 -0.11 18.41
CA ALA A 115 -8.66 1.34 18.57
C ALA A 115 -7.62 2.08 17.71
N LEU A 116 -6.45 1.47 17.48
CA LEU A 116 -5.40 1.99 16.61
C LEU A 116 -5.18 1.08 15.41
N SER A 117 -6.28 0.77 14.73
CA SER A 117 -6.28 0.03 13.49
C SER A 117 -7.30 0.58 12.52
N THR A 118 -6.93 0.62 11.24
CA THR A 118 -7.79 1.06 10.14
C THR A 118 -7.71 0.04 9.01
N LEU A 119 -8.86 -0.36 8.49
CA LEU A 119 -8.99 -1.28 7.36
C LEU A 119 -9.42 -0.50 6.13
N ILE A 120 -8.78 -0.77 5.00
CA ILE A 120 -9.21 -0.33 3.68
C ILE A 120 -9.30 -1.51 2.72
N HIS A 121 -10.13 -1.37 1.70
CA HIS A 121 -10.24 -2.27 0.56
C HIS A 121 -9.54 -1.63 -0.63
N VAL A 122 -8.75 -2.41 -1.35
CA VAL A 122 -8.11 -1.95 -2.58
C VAL A 122 -8.29 -3.01 -3.66
N ASN A 123 -8.39 -2.55 -4.91
CA ASN A 123 -8.40 -3.45 -6.06
C ASN A 123 -7.12 -3.22 -6.86
N VAL A 124 -6.32 -4.26 -7.02
CA VAL A 124 -5.04 -4.21 -7.74
C VAL A 124 -5.26 -4.70 -9.16
N SER A 125 -4.84 -3.93 -10.14
CA SER A 125 -4.96 -4.30 -11.55
C SER A 125 -3.62 -4.12 -12.28
N PRO A 126 -3.21 -5.08 -13.12
CA PRO A 126 -2.06 -4.88 -13.96
C PRO A 126 -2.38 -3.80 -14.99
N THR A 127 -1.43 -2.92 -15.28
CA THR A 127 -1.45 -2.13 -16.50
C THR A 127 -1.51 -3.14 -17.63
N THR A 128 -2.67 -3.23 -18.28
CA THR A 128 -2.76 -3.97 -19.54
C THR A 128 -1.82 -3.24 -20.47
N ALA A 129 -0.76 -3.91 -20.91
CA ALA A 129 0.01 -3.40 -22.03
C ALA A 129 -1.01 -3.09 -23.11
N ALA A 130 -1.13 -1.81 -23.49
CA ALA A 130 -1.78 -1.51 -24.74
C ALA A 130 -1.17 -2.47 -25.76
N ALA A 131 -2.01 -3.26 -26.43
CA ALA A 131 -1.63 -3.80 -27.73
C ALA A 131 -0.92 -2.68 -28.49
N PRO A 132 0.17 -2.95 -29.21
CA PRO A 132 0.93 -1.90 -29.87
C PRO A 132 -0.08 -1.01 -30.58
N ALA A 133 0.03 0.31 -30.36
CA ALA A 133 -0.74 1.28 -31.11
C ALA A 133 -0.75 0.77 -32.55
N ALA A 134 -1.93 0.48 -33.08
CA ALA A 134 -2.06 0.18 -34.49
C ALA A 134 -1.31 1.31 -35.19
N GLU A 135 -0.21 0.94 -35.84
CA GLU A 135 0.45 1.80 -36.80
C GLU A 135 -0.68 2.28 -37.71
N GLU A 136 -1.05 3.55 -37.60
CA GLU A 136 -1.48 4.27 -38.79
C GLU A 136 -0.24 4.27 -39.68
N THR A 137 -0.12 3.21 -40.47
CA THR A 137 0.70 3.17 -41.67
C THR A 137 0.09 4.20 -42.62
N ASP A 138 0.50 5.46 -42.47
CA ASP A 138 0.51 6.40 -43.58
C ASP A 138 1.58 5.89 -44.56
N GLU A 139 1.17 4.93 -45.38
CA GLU A 139 1.92 4.50 -46.56
C GLU A 139 1.77 5.61 -47.62
N ALA A 140 2.49 6.71 -47.41
CA ALA A 140 2.74 7.70 -48.43
C ALA A 140 4.05 7.34 -49.16
N ALA A 141 3.94 6.70 -50.33
CA ALA A 141 4.79 6.89 -51.53
C ALA A 141 4.58 5.74 -52.56
N PRO A 142 4.87 5.92 -53.88
CA PRO A 142 5.59 7.02 -54.51
C PRO A 142 4.94 7.62 -55.78
N ALA A 143 5.65 8.62 -56.30
CA ALA A 143 5.36 9.51 -57.42
C ALA A 143 5.28 8.89 -58.82
N ALA A 144 4.67 9.70 -59.71
CA ALA A 144 4.91 9.88 -61.15
C ALA A 144 4.64 8.73 -62.14
N GLU A 145 3.79 8.99 -63.14
CA GLU A 145 4.20 9.27 -64.53
C GLU A 145 2.95 9.56 -65.41
N ALA A 146 3.11 10.45 -66.40
CA ALA A 146 2.09 10.83 -67.40
C ALA A 146 1.78 9.69 -68.40
N PRO A 147 0.81 9.84 -69.32
CA PRO A 147 1.14 10.44 -70.62
C PRO A 147 0.03 11.28 -71.29
N ALA A 148 0.38 11.74 -72.50
CA ALA A 148 -0.17 12.77 -73.39
C ALA A 148 -1.56 12.58 -74.06
N ALA A 149 -1.91 13.63 -74.83
CA ALA A 149 -2.96 13.81 -75.87
C ALA A 149 -4.32 14.27 -75.33
N GLU A 150 -4.93 15.35 -75.82
CA GLU A 150 -5.05 15.87 -77.20
C GLU A 150 -5.01 17.41 -77.25
#